data_AF-A0AAV0HSM5-F1
#
_entry.id   AF-A0AAV0HSM5-F1
#
_cell.length_a   1.000
_cell.length_b   1.000
_cell.length_c   1.000
_cell.angle_alpha   90.00
_cell.angle_beta   90.00
_cell.angle_gamma   90.00
#
_symmetry.space_group_name_H-M   'P 1'
#
loop_
_entity.id
_entity.type
_entity.pdbx_description
1 polymer ?
#
loop_
_entity_poly.entity_id
_entity_poly.type
_entity_poly.pdbx_seq_one_letter_code
_entity_poly.pdbx_strand_id
1 'polypeptide(L)'
;MARKVYLRGGLGVGAFRRIYGGSKRNGSRPPHFCKSSGAIARHILSELQKLNIVEVVPTGGRRITSNGQRDLDQVAGRIIVAP
;
A
#
# COMPACT_ATOMS: atom_id res chain seq x y z
N MET A 1 -2.51 -1.49 -2.54
CA MET A 1 -1.62 -1.40 -1.37
C MET A 1 -1.20 -2.77 -0.84
N ALA A 2 -2.12 -3.74 -0.74
CA ALA A 2 -1.85 -5.10 -0.27
C ALA A 2 -0.63 -5.77 -0.93
N ARG A 3 -0.54 -5.79 -2.27
CA ARG A 3 0.64 -6.32 -2.99
C ARG A 3 1.98 -5.67 -2.58
N LYS A 4 2.01 -4.37 -2.30
CA LYS A 4 3.26 -3.71 -1.88
C LYS A 4 3.68 -4.13 -0.48
N VAL A 5 2.72 -4.31 0.43
CA VAL A 5 2.98 -4.82 1.80
C VAL A 5 3.42 -6.29 1.74
N TYR A 6 2.83 -7.09 0.85
CA TYR A 6 3.25 -8.48 0.60
C TYR A 6 4.72 -8.54 0.16
N LEU A 7 5.12 -7.73 -0.82
CA LEU A 7 6.48 -7.74 -1.36
C LEU A 7 7.51 -7.09 -0.43
N ARG A 8 7.10 -6.08 0.34
CA ARG A 8 7.97 -5.31 1.24
C ARG A 8 7.28 -5.16 2.58
N GLY A 9 7.75 -5.91 3.57
CA GLY A 9 7.33 -5.75 4.96
C GLY A 9 7.75 -4.40 5.54
N GLY A 10 7.04 -3.95 6.59
CA GLY A 10 7.41 -2.75 7.36
C GLY A 10 6.99 -1.42 6.71
N LEU A 11 6.14 -1.43 5.68
CA LEU A 11 5.69 -0.21 5.02
C LEU A 11 4.66 0.56 5.86
N GLY A 12 5.00 1.80 6.21
CA GLY A 12 4.09 2.75 6.88
C GLY A 12 3.36 3.70 5.91
N VAL A 13 2.45 4.51 6.45
CA VAL A 13 1.72 5.54 5.69
C VAL A 13 2.67 6.48 4.95
N GLY A 14 3.79 6.89 5.58
CA GLY A 14 4.78 7.78 4.98
C GLY A 14 5.45 7.20 3.73
N ALA A 15 5.69 5.88 3.70
CA ALA A 15 6.23 5.21 2.53
C ALA A 15 5.23 5.22 1.38
N PHE A 16 3.96 4.91 1.66
CA PHE A 16 2.89 4.98 0.65
C PHE A 16 2.66 6.39 0.11
N ARG A 17 2.82 7.41 0.96
CA ARG A 17 2.74 8.81 0.54
C ARG A 17 3.84 9.21 -0.44
N ARG A 18 5.03 8.59 -0.35
CA ARG A 18 6.12 8.81 -1.31
C ARG A 18 5.91 7.98 -2.57
N ILE A 19 5.54 6.71 -2.41
CA ILE A 19 5.30 5.77 -3.52
C ILE A 19 4.21 6.26 -4.47
N TYR A 20 3.10 6.75 -3.90
CA TYR A 20 1.96 7.26 -4.67
C TYR A 20 2.00 8.79 -4.81
N GLY A 21 3.07 9.43 -4.32
CA GLY A 21 3.35 10.83 -4.59
C GLY A 21 3.81 11.01 -6.04
N GLY A 22 3.82 12.25 -6.51
CA GLY A 22 4.15 12.54 -7.89
C GLY A 22 4.56 13.99 -8.11
N SER A 23 4.83 14.32 -9.36
CA SER A 23 5.15 15.68 -9.79
C SER A 23 3.91 16.57 -9.71
N LYS A 24 3.96 17.63 -8.91
CA LYS A 24 2.86 18.61 -8.80
C LYS A 24 3.14 19.79 -9.73
N ARG A 25 2.17 20.07 -10.60
CA ARG A 25 2.18 21.26 -11.46
C ARG A 25 1.88 22.50 -10.59
N ASN A 26 2.79 23.47 -10.60
CA ASN A 26 2.70 24.71 -9.82
C ASN A 26 2.39 25.95 -10.70
N GLY A 27 1.71 25.75 -11.84
CA GLY A 27 1.42 26.81 -12.80
C GLY A 27 2.67 27.23 -13.56
N SER A 28 3.08 28.50 -13.39
CA SER A 28 4.27 29.09 -14.03
C SER A 28 5.59 28.62 -13.40
N ARG A 29 5.57 28.20 -12.12
CA ARG A 29 6.77 27.69 -11.43
C ARG A 29 7.08 26.26 -11.85
N PRO A 30 8.37 25.84 -11.86
CA PRO A 30 8.76 24.47 -12.15
C PRO A 30 8.02 23.44 -11.28
N PRO A 31 7.78 22.24 -11.83
CA PRO A 31 7.14 21.17 -11.09
C PRO A 31 8.07 20.61 -10.01
N HIS A 32 7.50 20.30 -8.84
CA HIS A 32 8.22 19.68 -7.73
C HIS A 32 7.47 18.44 -7.23
N PHE A 33 8.21 17.50 -6.66
CA PHE A 33 7.61 16.30 -6.07
C PHE A 33 6.74 16.66 -4.86
N CYS A 34 5.50 16.16 -4.85
CA CYS A 34 4.59 16.25 -3.72
C CYS A 34 4.14 14.86 -3.27
N LYS A 35 4.11 14.68 -1.95
CA LYS A 35 3.59 13.48 -1.30
C LYS A 35 2.08 13.37 -1.52
N SER A 36 1.57 12.16 -1.67
CA SER A 36 0.12 11.94 -1.75
C SER A 36 -0.57 12.10 -0.39
N SER A 37 -1.90 12.07 -0.42
CA SER A 37 -2.75 12.19 0.76
C SER A 37 -2.45 11.09 1.78
N GLY A 38 -2.17 11.49 3.02
CA GLY A 38 -1.96 10.55 4.12
C GLY A 38 -3.24 9.95 4.65
N ALA A 39 -4.37 10.66 4.57
CA ALA A 39 -5.65 10.21 5.08
C ALA A 39 -6.16 8.98 4.32
N ILE A 40 -6.13 9.04 2.98
CA ILE A 40 -6.54 7.93 2.10
C ILE A 40 -5.69 6.68 2.37
N ALA A 41 -4.36 6.84 2.39
CA ALA A 41 -3.46 5.72 2.67
C ALA A 41 -3.65 5.15 4.08
N ARG A 42 -3.93 5.98 5.09
CA ARG A 42 -4.25 5.52 6.44
C ARG A 42 -5.55 4.74 6.47
N HIS A 43 -6.61 5.27 5.85
CA HIS A 43 -7.94 4.66 5.83
C HIS A 43 -7.91 3.27 5.19
N ILE A 44 -7.36 3.16 3.97
CA ILE A 44 -7.26 1.88 3.26
C ILE A 44 -6.51 0.84 4.09
N LEU A 45 -5.41 1.24 4.74
CA LEU A 45 -4.62 0.31 5.53
C LEU A 45 -5.30 -0.05 6.86
N SER A 46 -6.12 0.84 7.43
CA SER A 46 -6.97 0.53 8.58
C SER A 46 -8.13 -0.41 8.21
N GLU A 47 -8.72 -0.26 7.01
CA GLU A 47 -9.74 -1.18 6.50
C GLU A 47 -9.16 -2.58 6.22
N LEU A 48 -7.99 -2.65 5.57
CA LEU A 48 -7.28 -3.92 5.36
C LEU A 48 -6.89 -4.61 6.67
N GLN A 49 -6.66 -3.83 7.74
CA GLN A 49 -6.43 -4.36 9.07
C GLN A 49 -7.72 -4.90 9.70
N LYS A 50 -8.86 -4.23 9.53
CA LYS A 50 -10.18 -4.75 9.96
C LYS A 50 -10.53 -6.08 9.26
N LEU A 51 -10.13 -6.23 8.01
CA LEU A 51 -10.30 -7.47 7.23
C LEU A 51 -9.24 -8.54 7.56
N ASN A 52 -8.35 -8.30 8.52
CA ASN A 52 -7.26 -9.20 8.93
C ASN A 52 -6.30 -9.60 7.80
N ILE A 53 -6.17 -8.78 6.76
CA ILE A 53 -5.23 -8.98 5.65
C ILE A 53 -3.84 -8.45 6.00
N VAL A 54 -3.80 -7.37 6.79
CA VAL A 54 -2.57 -6.65 7.17
C VAL A 54 -2.52 -6.48 8.68
N GLU A 55 -1.36 -6.73 9.28
CA GLU A 55 -1.09 -6.55 10.71
C GLU A 55 -0.11 -5.39 10.96
N VAL A 56 -0.17 -4.84 12.17
CA VAL A 56 0.78 -3.85 12.67
C VAL A 56 1.96 -4.58 13.28
N VAL A 57 3.17 -4.23 12.85
CA VAL A 57 4.39 -4.83 13.39
C VAL A 57 4.83 -4.06 14.64
N PRO A 58 5.29 -4.74 15.72
CA PRO A 58 5.77 -4.07 16.93
C PRO A 58 6.92 -3.10 16.67
N THR A 59 7.80 -3.42 15.72
CA THR A 59 8.92 -2.56 15.28
C THR A 59 8.49 -1.37 14.42
N GLY A 60 7.19 -1.21 14.18
CA GLY A 60 6.61 -0.17 13.35
C GLY A 60 6.35 -0.60 11.90
N GLY A 61 5.36 0.04 11.29
CA GLY A 61 4.92 -0.28 9.94
C GLY A 61 3.86 -1.38 9.91
N ARG A 62 3.70 -1.99 8.74
CA ARG A 62 2.64 -2.97 8.46
C ARG A 62 3.21 -4.17 7.71
N ARG A 63 2.71 -5.35 8.03
CA ARG A 63 3.09 -6.63 7.41
C ARG A 63 1.83 -7.36 6.95
N ILE A 64 1.96 -8.20 5.92
CA ILE A 64 0.87 -9.06 5.48
C ILE A 64 0.68 -10.20 6.51
N THR A 65 -0.57 -10.55 6.82
CA THR A 65 -0.87 -11.73 7.64
C THR A 65 -0.76 -13.01 6.81
N SER A 66 -0.67 -14.16 7.48
CA SER A 66 -0.69 -15.47 6.80
C SER A 66 -1.98 -15.66 5.98
N ASN A 67 -3.13 -15.26 6.54
CA ASN A 67 -4.42 -15.29 5.84
C ASN A 67 -4.42 -14.35 4.62
N GLY A 68 -3.94 -13.11 4.79
CA GLY A 68 -3.86 -12.15 3.70
C GLY A 68 -2.95 -12.60 2.56
N GLN A 69 -1.87 -13.33 2.87
CA GLN A 69 -0.99 -13.95 1.89
C GLN A 69 -1.73 -15.04 1.10
N ARG A 70 -2.41 -15.96 1.79
CA ARG A 70 -3.22 -17.01 1.16
C ARG A 70 -4.30 -16.44 0.23
N ASP A 71 -5.03 -15.43 0.68
CA ASP A 71 -6.12 -14.82 -0.11
C ASP A 71 -5.58 -14.17 -1.39
N LEU A 72 -4.46 -13.45 -1.27
CA LEU A 72 -3.80 -12.83 -2.43
C LEU A 72 -3.29 -13.88 -3.42
N ASP A 73 -2.71 -14.97 -2.93
CA ASP A 73 -2.18 -16.05 -3.77
C ASP A 73 -3.32 -16.81 -4.47
N GLN A 74 -4.46 -17.03 -3.80
CA GLN A 74 -5.66 -17.61 -4.41
C GLN A 74 -6.23 -16.74 -5.52
N VAL A 75 -6.31 -15.42 -5.29
CA VAL A 75 -6.77 -14.47 -6.32
C VAL A 75 -5.79 -14.45 -7.50
N ALA A 76 -4.48 -14.47 -7.24
CA ALA A 76 -3.46 -14.54 -8.28
C ALA A 76 -3.61 -15.81 -9.13
N GLY A 77 -3.87 -16.96 -8.50
CA GLY A 77 -4.10 -18.24 -9.18
C GLY A 77 -5.33 -18.26 -10.09
N ARG A 78 -6.37 -17.48 -9.78
CA ARG A 78 -7.57 -17.33 -10.62
C ARG A 78 -7.38 -16.37 -11.80
N ILE A 79 -6.46 -15.41 -11.66
CA ILE A 79 -6.23 -14.36 -12.66
C ILE A 79 -5.25 -14.82 -13.77
N ILE A 80 -4.65 -16.02 -13.66
CA ILE A 80 -3.64 -16.49 -14.62
C ILE A 80 -4.22 -16.57 -16.05
N VAL A 81 -3.91 -15.49 -16.79
CA VAL A 81 -3.65 -15.28 -18.22
C VAL A 81 -4.73 -15.76 -19.19
N ALA A 82 -5.62 -14.84 -19.58
CA ALA A 82 -6.09 -14.84 -20.96
C ALA A 82 -4.85 -14.62 -21.87
N PRO A 83 -4.61 -15.50 -22.86
CA PRO A 83 -3.43 -15.42 -23.73
C PRO A 83 -3.36 -14.11 -24.53
#